data_AF-A0A424HUW4-F1
#
_entry.id   AF-A0A424HUW4-F1
#
_cell.length_a   1.000
_cell.length_b   1.000
_cell.length_c   1.000
_cell.angle_alpha   90.00
_cell.angle_beta   90.00
_cell.angle_gamma   90.00
#
_symmetry.space_group_name_H-M   'P 1'
#
loop_
_entity.id
_entity.type
_entity.pdbx_description
1 polymer ?
#
loop_
_entity_poly.entity_id
_entity_poly.type
_entity_poly.pdbx_seq_one_letter_code
_entity_poly.pdbx_strand_id
1 'polypeptide(L)'
;MSNGKAERLLGCALTFRDADVRTEAVNTSFSDVNEAISQMTDVLLHEAHESMTHPMEVPPEQPYMHPVDMDTNEPGIVDQKDKLHIHRCSTTLPRMVYCRKRKSMSLPHETVPEPPSAVINVSAEKAAEVARKALAKTIDKAEKRAFVDEARETRVREKKEQRANETPEEKQVRLSEARMRREQKKQEKAAREILETTAPDSTPPPVPTPRLRKPPPQPSEDALIVPDSSTPLIKPTRKRIPGEKVKFYTHPLPHHRHLEALVASQPNEALLPALLRGEAVDEVSVIQGPPGTGKTSELIRLIKNSIERNSRIYLCAPTNVGAANLYSKCVKEGLGEEASLTLAPDRVPVGTIVLSNDPSRRIVCATISSRAGPVLSSQKFEVVMVDEAAQCMEAWIWGLLRPEVSALVMAGDIHQLPACVSDSGVELKHERSMMERLASLSYENTTELTVQNRMCPEILEFPNAAFYNGTLKLGPNAPTDGTFEVVAVEGTEEENGTSYQNKTEAIEVVRIANQLAEKLGASNVTIITPYAPQCRLLLAERSGIEIHTVDSFQGRENEAIVLSCVRDGSSGVGFWSDDRRLTVALTRARRQMTVVVSKPDQWPGGCTISRLVTRQKV
;
A
#
# COMPACT_ATOMS: atom_id res chain seq x y z
N MET A 1 3.23 28.83 -10.84
CA MET A 1 2.49 27.64 -11.33
C MET A 1 2.51 26.44 -10.37
N SER A 2 2.96 26.57 -9.11
CA SER A 2 3.06 25.44 -8.16
C SER A 2 1.80 25.18 -7.32
N ASN A 3 1.01 26.22 -7.05
CA ASN A 3 0.03 26.19 -5.96
C ASN A 3 -1.16 25.26 -6.23
N GLY A 4 -1.72 25.29 -7.45
CA GLY A 4 -2.93 24.54 -7.86
C GLY A 4 -2.82 23.00 -7.89
N LYS A 5 -1.79 22.43 -7.26
CA LYS A 5 -1.76 21.02 -6.82
C LYS A 5 -1.97 20.92 -5.31
N ALA A 6 -1.20 21.66 -4.51
CA ALA A 6 -1.38 21.72 -3.06
C ALA A 6 -2.79 22.23 -2.67
N GLU A 7 -3.31 23.22 -3.39
CA GLU A 7 -4.67 23.75 -3.18
C GLU A 7 -5.76 22.70 -3.47
N ARG A 8 -5.61 21.92 -4.55
CA ARG A 8 -6.53 20.80 -4.86
C ARG A 8 -6.45 19.68 -3.83
N LEU A 9 -5.25 19.30 -3.43
CA LEU A 9 -5.01 18.26 -2.42
C LEU A 9 -5.61 18.65 -1.06
N LEU A 10 -5.40 19.91 -0.63
CA LEU A 10 -6.00 20.46 0.59
C LEU A 10 -7.53 20.60 0.48
N GLY A 11 -8.05 20.98 -0.68
CA GLY A 11 -9.49 21.01 -0.93
C GLY A 11 -10.13 19.63 -0.76
N CYS A 12 -9.55 18.59 -1.36
CA CYS A 12 -10.00 17.21 -1.19
C CYS A 12 -9.92 16.77 0.29
N ALA A 13 -8.83 17.12 0.98
CA ALA A 13 -8.67 16.80 2.40
C ALA A 13 -9.77 17.45 3.27
N LEU A 14 -10.11 18.72 3.02
CA LEU A 14 -11.25 19.35 3.70
C LEU A 14 -12.57 18.66 3.34
N THR A 15 -12.85 18.43 2.05
CA THR A 15 -14.08 17.76 1.59
C THR A 15 -14.26 16.36 2.18
N PHE A 16 -13.21 15.57 2.38
CA PHE A 16 -13.34 14.23 2.95
C PHE A 16 -13.48 14.23 4.47
N ARG A 17 -12.78 15.13 5.18
CA ARG A 17 -12.97 15.32 6.63
C ARG A 17 -14.36 15.88 6.97
N ASP A 18 -14.86 16.79 6.12
CA ASP A 18 -16.13 17.48 6.30
C ASP A 18 -17.29 16.79 5.54
N ALA A 19 -17.09 15.56 5.04
CA ALA A 19 -18.14 14.73 4.47
C ALA A 19 -19.00 14.11 5.59
N ASP A 20 -20.32 14.10 5.41
CA ASP A 20 -21.24 13.38 6.27
C ASP A 20 -20.95 11.87 6.20
N VAL A 21 -20.72 11.26 7.37
CA VAL A 21 -20.33 9.85 7.49
C VAL A 21 -21.55 8.97 7.26
N ARG A 22 -21.51 8.12 6.23
CA ARG A 22 -22.57 7.13 5.94
C ARG A 22 -22.79 6.21 7.14
N THR A 23 -24.05 5.97 7.52
CA THR A 23 -24.46 5.14 8.67
C THR A 23 -25.33 3.93 8.30
N GLU A 24 -25.69 3.77 7.02
CA GLU A 24 -26.54 2.69 6.53
C GLU A 24 -25.80 1.82 5.51
N ALA A 25 -26.11 0.52 5.47
CA ALA A 25 -25.44 -0.40 4.56
C ALA A 25 -25.77 -0.12 3.07
N VAL A 26 -24.98 -0.64 2.13
CA VAL A 26 -25.22 -0.44 0.69
C VAL A 26 -26.35 -1.32 0.17
N ASN A 27 -27.34 -0.75 -0.51
CA ASN A 27 -28.47 -1.50 -1.10
C ASN A 27 -28.00 -2.62 -2.08
N THR A 28 -28.80 -3.67 -2.20
CA THR A 28 -28.58 -4.79 -3.16
C THR A 28 -29.21 -4.53 -4.53
N SER A 29 -30.27 -3.72 -4.58
CA SER A 29 -30.94 -3.26 -5.80
C SER A 29 -31.21 -1.76 -5.71
N PHE A 30 -31.33 -1.11 -6.87
CA PHE A 30 -31.50 0.34 -6.98
C PHE A 30 -32.70 0.68 -7.90
N SER A 31 -33.41 1.77 -7.63
CA SER A 31 -34.50 2.25 -8.50
C SER A 31 -34.00 2.69 -9.86
N ASP A 32 -32.87 3.41 -9.86
CA ASP A 32 -32.28 4.04 -11.02
C ASP A 32 -30.80 4.36 -10.81
N VAL A 33 -30.15 4.84 -11.88
CA VAL A 33 -28.72 5.15 -11.92
C VAL A 33 -28.32 6.25 -10.92
N ASN A 34 -29.19 7.20 -10.61
CA ASN A 34 -28.85 8.30 -9.71
C ASN A 34 -28.82 7.84 -8.25
N GLU A 35 -29.75 6.95 -7.84
CA GLU A 35 -29.68 6.31 -6.52
C GLU A 35 -28.37 5.54 -6.37
N ALA A 36 -28.04 4.69 -7.36
CA ALA A 36 -26.81 3.91 -7.35
C ALA A 36 -25.56 4.80 -7.30
N ILE A 37 -25.44 5.80 -8.17
CA ILE A 37 -24.30 6.73 -8.20
C ILE A 37 -24.21 7.55 -6.89
N SER A 38 -25.33 7.97 -6.30
CA SER A 38 -25.34 8.64 -5.00
C SER A 38 -24.77 7.73 -3.92
N GLN A 39 -25.31 6.50 -3.76
CA GLN A 39 -24.82 5.57 -2.74
C GLN A 39 -23.34 5.24 -2.92
N MET A 40 -22.88 5.03 -4.16
CA MET A 40 -21.46 4.79 -4.46
C MET A 40 -20.57 6.02 -4.19
N THR A 41 -21.14 7.22 -4.26
CA THR A 41 -20.45 8.47 -3.87
C THR A 41 -20.31 8.54 -2.35
N ASP A 42 -21.38 8.26 -1.60
CA ASP A 42 -21.37 8.23 -0.12
C ASP A 42 -20.36 7.21 0.41
N VAL A 43 -20.33 6.01 -0.18
CA VAL A 43 -19.35 4.95 0.13
C VAL A 43 -17.91 5.42 -0.10
N LEU A 44 -17.63 6.08 -1.23
CA LEU A 44 -16.30 6.61 -1.51
C LEU A 44 -15.91 7.81 -0.63
N LEU A 45 -16.88 8.60 -0.18
CA LEU A 45 -16.66 9.70 0.77
C LEU A 45 -16.43 9.19 2.19
N HIS A 46 -17.17 8.17 2.64
CA HIS A 46 -16.97 7.51 3.94
C HIS A 46 -15.58 6.88 4.02
N GLU A 47 -15.19 6.05 3.04
CA GLU A 47 -13.84 5.46 3.03
C GLU A 47 -12.73 6.52 2.92
N ALA A 48 -13.01 7.64 2.23
CA ALA A 48 -12.09 8.77 2.22
C ALA A 48 -11.98 9.40 3.61
N HIS A 49 -13.09 9.65 4.31
CA HIS A 49 -13.14 10.18 5.67
C HIS A 49 -12.33 9.30 6.64
N GLU A 50 -12.58 7.99 6.63
CA GLU A 50 -11.89 7.04 7.50
C GLU A 50 -10.39 6.94 7.20
N SER A 51 -10.00 6.99 5.93
CA SER A 51 -8.58 7.06 5.53
C SER A 51 -7.85 8.33 6.01
N MET A 52 -8.59 9.32 6.52
CA MET A 52 -8.07 10.61 7.00
C MET A 52 -8.03 10.70 8.53
N THR A 53 -9.05 10.16 9.21
CA THR A 53 -9.20 10.20 10.67
C THR A 53 -8.24 9.27 11.41
N HIS A 54 -7.83 8.18 10.77
CA HIS A 54 -6.95 7.18 11.38
C HIS A 54 -5.51 7.70 11.59
N PRO A 55 -4.96 7.63 12.81
CA PRO A 55 -3.61 8.10 13.10
C PRO A 55 -2.55 7.13 12.55
N MET A 56 -1.59 7.63 11.75
CA MET A 56 -0.45 6.81 11.32
C MET A 56 0.45 6.41 12.49
N GLU A 57 0.54 5.11 12.79
CA GLU A 57 1.52 4.54 13.73
C GLU A 57 2.99 4.71 13.26
N VAL A 58 3.24 4.82 11.95
CA VAL A 58 4.58 4.85 11.36
C VAL A 58 4.71 5.97 10.32
N PRO A 59 5.66 6.92 10.44
CA PRO A 59 5.92 7.93 9.43
C PRO A 59 6.44 7.32 8.11
N PRO A 60 5.94 7.75 6.93
CA PRO A 60 6.35 7.20 5.64
C PRO A 60 7.77 7.63 5.25
N GLU A 61 8.51 6.73 4.60
CA GLU A 61 9.90 6.95 4.15
C GLU A 61 10.06 8.10 3.14
N GLN A 62 8.99 8.56 2.50
CA GLN A 62 8.98 9.70 1.58
C GLN A 62 7.95 10.75 2.04
N PRO A 63 8.18 12.06 1.80
CA PRO A 63 7.24 13.11 2.19
C PRO A 63 5.84 12.86 1.59
N TYR A 64 4.85 12.73 2.47
CA TYR A 64 3.46 12.46 2.14
C TYR A 64 2.56 13.59 2.67
N MET A 65 1.42 13.84 2.02
CA MET A 65 0.44 14.78 2.57
C MET A 65 -0.40 14.05 3.61
N HIS A 66 0.03 14.13 4.87
CA HIS A 66 -0.75 13.53 5.95
C HIS A 66 -2.03 14.34 6.19
N PRO A 67 -3.23 13.73 6.15
CA PRO A 67 -4.46 14.50 5.95
C PRO A 67 -5.05 15.11 7.22
N VAL A 68 -4.60 14.66 8.39
CA VAL A 68 -4.98 15.20 9.71
C VAL A 68 -3.73 15.43 10.55
N ASP A 69 -3.64 16.58 11.20
CA ASP A 69 -2.53 16.93 12.08
C ASP A 69 -2.82 16.52 13.53
N MET A 70 -2.05 15.57 14.05
CA MET A 70 -2.21 14.97 15.39
C MET A 70 -2.30 15.98 16.54
N ASP A 71 -1.69 17.16 16.41
CA ASP A 71 -1.67 18.19 17.47
C ASP A 71 -2.89 19.17 17.42
N THR A 72 -3.72 19.20 16.35
CA THR A 72 -4.90 20.11 16.23
C THR A 72 -6.14 19.53 15.52
N ASN A 73 -6.06 18.35 14.91
CA ASN A 73 -7.10 17.74 14.07
C ASN A 73 -7.43 18.49 12.74
N GLU A 74 -6.53 19.36 12.25
CA GLU A 74 -6.68 20.08 10.96
C GLU A 74 -5.78 19.51 9.84
N PRO A 75 -6.12 19.63 8.54
CA PRO A 75 -5.27 19.12 7.46
C PRO A 75 -3.90 19.81 7.29
N GLY A 76 -2.87 19.00 7.02
CA GLY A 76 -1.46 19.41 7.03
C GLY A 76 -0.57 18.75 5.96
N ILE A 77 0.76 18.87 6.14
CA ILE A 77 1.81 18.19 5.35
C ILE A 77 2.95 17.82 6.31
N VAL A 78 3.37 16.55 6.28
CA VAL A 78 4.48 16.02 7.10
C VAL A 78 5.77 15.97 6.28
N ASP A 79 6.88 16.42 6.88
CA ASP A 79 8.23 16.26 6.35
C ASP A 79 9.02 15.20 7.15
N GLN A 80 10.14 14.72 6.60
CA GLN A 80 10.93 13.61 7.14
C GLN A 80 11.70 13.92 8.46
N LYS A 81 11.46 15.04 9.16
CA LYS A 81 12.34 15.55 10.24
C LYS A 81 11.62 15.80 11.58
N ASP A 82 10.59 15.00 11.88
CA ASP A 82 9.74 15.08 13.09
C ASP A 82 9.17 16.49 13.35
N LYS A 83 8.99 17.23 12.25
CA LYS A 83 8.50 18.60 12.20
C LYS A 83 7.46 18.68 11.10
N LEU A 84 6.20 18.65 11.50
CA LEU A 84 5.13 19.09 10.64
C LEU A 84 5.43 20.51 10.14
N HIS A 85 5.38 20.70 8.83
CA HIS A 85 5.65 21.96 8.17
C HIS A 85 4.50 22.26 7.20
N ILE A 86 3.38 22.74 7.75
CA ILE A 86 2.19 23.09 6.98
C ILE A 86 2.51 24.27 6.04
N HIS A 87 2.61 24.00 4.73
CA HIS A 87 2.78 25.01 3.70
C HIS A 87 1.40 25.53 3.23
N ARG A 88 0.94 26.66 3.76
CA ARG A 88 -0.22 27.42 3.22
C ARG A 88 0.28 28.63 2.41
N CYS A 89 -0.20 28.79 1.17
CA CYS A 89 -0.20 30.10 0.50
C CYS A 89 -1.38 30.93 1.02
N SER A 90 -1.24 32.25 1.04
CA SER A 90 -2.24 33.16 1.62
C SER A 90 -3.55 33.14 0.83
N THR A 91 -4.54 32.45 1.38
CA THR A 91 -5.95 32.45 0.97
C THR A 91 -6.82 32.73 2.20
N THR A 92 -8.11 32.97 2.00
CA THR A 92 -9.05 33.52 3.00
C THR A 92 -9.47 32.55 4.12
N LEU A 93 -8.93 31.33 4.17
CA LEU A 93 -9.18 30.38 5.24
C LEU A 93 -8.53 30.83 6.57
N PRO A 94 -9.10 30.46 7.73
CA PRO A 94 -8.54 30.80 9.04
C PRO A 94 -7.05 30.44 9.19
N ARG A 95 -6.30 31.37 9.78
CA ARG A 95 -4.86 31.26 9.95
C ARG A 95 -4.52 30.50 11.23
N MET A 96 -4.44 29.17 11.14
CA MET A 96 -3.87 28.35 12.23
C MET A 96 -2.52 28.90 12.70
N VAL A 97 -2.35 28.98 14.02
CA VAL A 97 -1.10 29.42 14.67
C VAL A 97 -0.60 28.30 15.57
N TYR A 98 0.53 27.70 15.19
CA TYR A 98 1.07 26.54 15.87
C TYR A 98 2.05 26.86 16.99
N CYS A 99 1.57 26.83 18.23
CA CYS A 99 2.39 27.03 19.43
C CYS A 99 2.99 25.72 19.96
N ARG A 100 3.90 25.09 19.19
CA ARG A 100 4.76 24.01 19.72
C ARG A 100 5.54 24.58 20.91
N LYS A 101 5.34 24.07 22.13
CA LYS A 101 6.14 24.42 23.33
C LYS A 101 7.59 23.94 23.18
N ARG A 102 8.37 24.67 22.37
CA ARG A 102 9.81 24.44 22.21
C ARG A 102 10.51 24.83 23.52
N LYS A 103 11.14 23.86 24.19
CA LYS A 103 12.28 24.19 25.05
C LYS A 103 13.35 24.83 24.16
N SER A 104 13.77 26.03 24.50
CA SER A 104 14.84 26.72 23.82
C SER A 104 16.18 26.05 24.14
N MET A 105 16.91 25.67 23.10
CA MET A 105 18.36 25.58 23.13
C MET A 105 18.88 26.44 21.98
N SER A 106 19.52 27.55 22.32
CA SER A 106 20.21 28.41 21.37
C SER A 106 21.57 27.83 21.01
N LEU A 107 21.97 28.04 19.76
CA LEU A 107 23.37 28.03 19.32
C LEU A 107 23.62 29.32 18.53
N PRO A 108 24.86 29.83 18.47
CA PRO A 108 25.12 31.16 17.93
C PRO A 108 24.84 31.29 16.43
N HIS A 109 24.47 32.50 16.02
CA HIS A 109 24.55 32.91 14.61
C HIS A 109 25.99 33.33 14.30
N GLU A 110 26.52 32.86 13.17
CA GLU A 110 27.56 33.56 12.41
C GLU A 110 27.02 33.90 11.01
N THR A 111 27.47 35.02 10.46
CA THR A 111 26.98 35.60 9.21
C THR A 111 28.14 35.83 8.24
N VAL A 112 28.07 35.24 7.05
CA VAL A 112 28.97 35.50 5.91
C VAL A 112 28.17 35.39 4.60
N PRO A 113 28.60 36.04 3.50
CA PRO A 113 27.66 36.68 2.56
C PRO A 113 27.63 36.05 1.16
N GLU A 114 26.69 36.52 0.33
CA GLU A 114 26.75 36.35 -1.13
C GLU A 114 27.96 37.12 -1.69
N PRO A 115 28.80 36.49 -2.52
CA PRO A 115 28.90 36.91 -3.93
C PRO A 115 29.25 35.72 -4.87
N PRO A 116 29.65 35.94 -6.14
CA PRO A 116 28.83 36.48 -7.22
C PRO A 116 28.70 35.48 -8.39
N SER A 117 27.90 35.82 -9.40
CA SER A 117 27.76 35.02 -10.63
C SER A 117 28.97 35.13 -11.56
N ALA A 118 29.66 34.03 -11.82
CA ALA A 118 30.60 33.88 -12.94
C ALA A 118 30.61 32.44 -13.48
N VAL A 119 30.63 32.27 -14.81
CA VAL A 119 30.67 30.96 -15.47
C VAL A 119 32.12 30.63 -15.85
N ILE A 120 32.62 29.47 -15.42
CA ILE A 120 33.90 28.92 -15.87
C ILE A 120 33.72 27.42 -16.17
N ASN A 121 34.01 27.01 -17.41
CA ASN A 121 34.11 25.60 -17.77
C ASN A 121 35.40 25.01 -17.18
N VAL A 122 35.30 23.84 -16.54
CA VAL A 122 36.44 23.12 -15.95
C VAL A 122 36.44 21.68 -16.43
N SER A 123 37.60 21.19 -16.86
CA SER A 123 37.77 19.85 -17.43
C SER A 123 37.50 18.72 -16.42
N ALA A 124 37.19 17.53 -16.95
CA ALA A 124 36.73 16.37 -16.17
C ALA A 124 37.70 15.91 -15.06
N GLU A 125 39.01 16.14 -15.23
CA GLU A 125 40.03 15.74 -14.25
C GLU A 125 39.85 16.45 -12.89
N LYS A 126 39.54 17.75 -12.90
CA LYS A 126 39.26 18.50 -11.65
C LYS A 126 37.97 18.03 -10.97
N ALA A 127 36.97 17.60 -11.75
CA ALA A 127 35.77 16.99 -11.20
C ALA A 127 36.08 15.62 -10.55
N ALA A 128 36.96 14.82 -11.15
CA ALA A 128 37.42 13.55 -10.59
C ALA A 128 38.26 13.74 -9.30
N GLU A 129 39.12 14.77 -9.24
CA GLU A 129 39.88 15.11 -8.04
C GLU A 129 38.98 15.52 -6.87
N VAL A 130 37.96 16.36 -7.13
CA VAL A 130 36.96 16.76 -6.14
C VAL A 130 36.14 15.56 -5.67
N ALA A 131 35.76 14.65 -6.58
CA ALA A 131 35.04 13.41 -6.22
C ALA A 131 35.89 12.49 -5.32
N ARG A 132 37.19 12.32 -5.61
CA ARG A 132 38.12 11.56 -4.75
C ARG A 132 38.26 12.17 -3.35
N LYS A 133 38.39 13.51 -3.27
CA LYS A 133 38.46 14.23 -1.98
C LYS A 133 37.15 14.14 -1.19
N ALA A 134 35.99 14.15 -1.86
CA ALA A 134 34.69 13.96 -1.22
C ALA A 134 34.50 12.52 -0.69
N LEU A 135 34.95 11.51 -1.44
CA LEU A 135 34.90 10.10 -1.02
C LEU A 135 35.80 9.85 0.19
N ALA A 136 37.05 10.32 0.17
CA ALA A 136 37.98 10.20 1.30
C ALA A 136 37.41 10.86 2.58
N LYS A 137 36.79 12.04 2.46
CA LYS A 137 36.14 12.73 3.59
C LYS A 137 34.85 12.06 4.07
N THR A 138 34.28 11.15 3.28
CA THR A 138 33.13 10.31 3.68
C THR A 138 33.62 9.07 4.44
N ILE A 139 34.73 8.46 3.98
CA ILE A 139 35.38 7.31 4.64
C ILE A 139 35.90 7.71 6.03
N ASP A 140 36.67 8.80 6.14
CA ASP A 140 37.15 9.37 7.41
C ASP A 140 36.03 9.59 8.44
N LYS A 141 34.83 9.99 7.97
CA LYS A 141 33.66 10.21 8.81
C LYS A 141 32.94 8.91 9.20
N ALA A 142 33.05 7.86 8.40
CA ALA A 142 32.54 6.53 8.72
C ALA A 142 33.44 5.82 9.74
N GLU A 143 34.76 5.86 9.54
CA GLU A 143 35.78 5.32 10.45
C GLU A 143 35.69 5.97 11.85
N LYS A 144 35.58 7.31 11.90
CA LYS A 144 35.36 8.05 13.15
C LYS A 144 34.02 7.77 13.83
N ARG A 145 33.03 7.23 13.12
CA ARG A 145 31.78 6.73 13.73
C ARG A 145 31.98 5.33 14.29
N ALA A 146 32.53 4.40 13.50
CA ALA A 146 32.83 3.04 13.93
C ALA A 146 33.65 3.02 15.23
N PHE A 147 34.71 3.84 15.32
CA PHE A 147 35.52 3.97 16.53
C PHE A 147 34.75 4.50 17.76
N VAL A 148 33.79 5.41 17.56
CA VAL A 148 32.95 5.96 18.66
C VAL A 148 31.90 4.96 19.12
N ASP A 149 31.32 4.19 18.19
CA ASP A 149 30.33 3.16 18.52
C ASP A 149 31.00 1.91 19.13
N GLU A 150 32.17 1.49 18.65
CA GLU A 150 33.01 0.45 19.29
C GLU A 150 33.44 0.86 20.71
N ALA A 151 33.98 2.06 20.90
CA ALA A 151 34.32 2.58 22.23
C ALA A 151 33.11 2.73 23.17
N ARG A 152 31.89 2.84 22.61
CA ARG A 152 30.63 2.84 23.37
C ARG A 152 30.20 1.42 23.74
N GLU A 153 30.33 0.44 22.85
CA GLU A 153 30.03 -0.97 23.12
C GLU A 153 30.98 -1.56 24.16
N THR A 154 32.29 -1.31 24.06
CA THR A 154 33.28 -1.70 25.07
C THR A 154 32.91 -1.14 26.45
N ARG A 155 32.55 0.15 26.54
CA ARG A 155 32.07 0.79 27.78
C ARG A 155 30.73 0.25 28.31
N VAL A 156 29.90 -0.36 27.46
CA VAL A 156 28.68 -1.05 27.89
C VAL A 156 29.01 -2.45 28.40
N ARG A 157 29.96 -3.14 27.76
CA ARG A 157 30.46 -4.47 28.15
C ARG A 157 31.20 -4.44 29.49
N GLU A 158 32.17 -3.54 29.65
CA GLU A 158 32.89 -3.28 30.93
C GLU A 158 31.90 -3.07 32.08
N LYS A 159 30.86 -2.25 31.87
CA LYS A 159 29.83 -1.97 32.88
C LYS A 159 28.85 -3.11 33.10
N LYS A 160 28.74 -4.07 32.17
CA LYS A 160 27.95 -5.29 32.35
C LYS A 160 28.74 -6.34 33.14
N GLU A 161 30.03 -6.46 32.88
CA GLU A 161 30.96 -7.34 33.58
C GLU A 161 31.22 -6.84 35.03
N GLN A 162 31.43 -5.53 35.24
CA GLN A 162 31.46 -4.95 36.59
C GLN A 162 30.19 -5.26 37.39
N ARG A 163 29.00 -5.12 36.78
CA ARG A 163 27.71 -5.43 37.42
C ARG A 163 27.44 -6.93 37.64
N ALA A 164 28.19 -7.82 36.97
CA ALA A 164 28.14 -9.25 37.22
C ALA A 164 29.00 -9.62 38.44
N ASN A 165 30.06 -8.85 38.71
CA ASN A 165 30.99 -9.06 39.81
C ASN A 165 30.71 -8.19 41.05
N GLU A 166 29.77 -7.24 40.99
CA GLU A 166 29.27 -6.47 42.15
C GLU A 166 28.73 -7.39 43.25
N THR A 167 29.25 -7.23 44.48
CA THR A 167 28.70 -7.91 45.65
C THR A 167 27.28 -7.39 45.98
N PRO A 168 26.46 -8.14 46.75
CA PRO A 168 25.11 -7.71 47.11
C PRO A 168 25.05 -6.34 47.80
N GLU A 169 26.05 -6.02 48.63
CA GLU A 169 26.15 -4.78 49.40
C GLU A 169 26.49 -3.58 48.49
N GLU A 170 27.51 -3.72 47.62
CA GLU A 170 27.86 -2.69 46.62
C GLU A 170 26.69 -2.41 45.66
N LYS A 171 25.99 -3.47 45.23
CA LYS A 171 24.79 -3.38 44.40
C LYS A 171 23.66 -2.61 45.09
N GLN A 172 23.51 -2.78 46.41
CA GLN A 172 22.53 -2.06 47.23
C GLN A 172 22.90 -0.58 47.43
N VAL A 173 24.19 -0.27 47.66
CA VAL A 173 24.72 1.10 47.70
C VAL A 173 24.53 1.81 46.35
N ARG A 174 24.91 1.18 45.24
CA ARG A 174 24.73 1.75 43.89
C ARG A 174 23.25 1.99 43.56
N LEU A 175 22.33 1.18 44.10
CA LEU A 175 20.89 1.38 43.95
C LEU A 175 20.34 2.51 44.83
N SER A 176 20.87 2.72 46.04
CA SER A 176 20.47 3.86 46.89
C SER A 176 21.00 5.18 46.33
N GLU A 177 22.26 5.26 45.88
CA GLU A 177 22.81 6.42 45.18
C GLU A 177 22.01 6.77 43.90
N ALA A 178 21.64 5.76 43.12
CA ALA A 178 20.85 5.94 41.91
C ALA A 178 19.41 6.43 42.20
N ARG A 179 18.84 6.11 43.37
CA ARG A 179 17.58 6.69 43.86
C ARG A 179 17.80 8.13 44.30
N MET A 180 18.78 8.41 45.16
CA MET A 180 19.13 9.76 45.63
C MET A 180 19.36 10.74 44.46
N ARG A 181 20.14 10.35 43.44
CA ARG A 181 20.36 11.17 42.24
C ARG A 181 19.11 11.39 41.37
N ARG A 182 18.10 10.52 41.45
CA ARG A 182 16.79 10.72 40.79
C ARG A 182 15.92 11.67 41.61
N GLU A 183 15.87 11.49 42.92
CA GLU A 183 15.15 12.37 43.85
C GLU A 183 15.67 13.81 43.76
N GLN A 184 17.00 13.99 43.82
CA GLN A 184 17.65 15.29 43.73
C GLN A 184 17.35 16.00 42.41
N LYS A 185 17.39 15.29 41.27
CA LYS A 185 17.01 15.87 39.96
C LYS A 185 15.51 16.18 39.84
N LYS A 186 14.65 15.45 40.55
CA LYS A 186 13.20 15.71 40.61
C LYS A 186 12.91 16.96 41.44
N GLN A 187 13.60 17.14 42.56
CA GLN A 187 13.55 18.35 43.39
C GLN A 187 14.12 19.57 42.67
N GLU A 188 15.29 19.44 42.03
CA GLU A 188 15.95 20.49 41.23
C GLU A 188 15.06 20.96 40.07
N LYS A 189 14.35 20.03 39.41
CA LYS A 189 13.34 20.37 38.39
C LYS A 189 12.14 21.12 39.00
N ALA A 190 11.58 20.64 40.11
CA ALA A 190 10.41 21.24 40.73
C ALA A 190 10.69 22.66 41.27
N ALA A 191 11.84 22.87 41.91
CA ALA A 191 12.27 24.19 42.37
C ALA A 191 12.39 25.21 41.23
N ARG A 192 12.84 24.74 40.05
CA ARG A 192 12.95 25.57 38.84
C ARG A 192 11.59 25.91 38.22
N GLU A 193 10.63 24.97 38.25
CA GLU A 193 9.26 25.20 37.80
C GLU A 193 8.48 26.16 38.72
N ILE A 194 8.80 26.22 40.02
CA ILE A 194 8.23 27.21 40.94
C ILE A 194 8.77 28.61 40.64
N LEU A 195 10.09 28.77 40.47
CA LEU A 195 10.72 30.09 40.29
C LEU A 195 10.24 30.86 39.04
N GLU A 196 9.76 30.16 38.01
CA GLU A 196 9.23 30.75 36.77
C GLU A 196 7.79 31.28 36.90
N THR A 197 7.13 31.15 38.07
CA THR A 197 5.71 31.51 38.27
C THR A 197 5.46 32.81 39.07
N THR A 198 6.50 33.42 39.66
CA THR A 198 6.33 34.59 40.55
C THR A 198 7.25 35.76 40.18
N ALA A 199 6.83 36.57 39.21
CA ALA A 199 7.41 37.89 38.92
C ALA A 199 6.30 38.87 38.50
N PRO A 200 6.13 40.04 39.16
CA PRO A 200 5.06 40.98 38.88
C PRO A 200 5.37 41.97 37.73
N ASP A 201 4.31 42.56 37.18
CA ASP A 201 4.29 43.49 36.05
C ASP A 201 4.76 44.92 36.41
N SER A 202 5.45 45.62 35.49
CA SER A 202 5.43 47.09 35.38
C SER A 202 6.20 47.69 34.17
N THR A 203 5.58 48.68 33.53
CA THR A 203 6.13 49.79 32.70
C THR A 203 6.66 49.56 31.24
N PRO A 204 6.21 50.38 30.25
CA PRO A 204 6.70 50.44 28.85
C PRO A 204 7.68 51.63 28.61
N PRO A 205 8.12 52.04 27.38
CA PRO A 205 7.84 51.55 26.01
C PRO A 205 9.12 51.00 25.32
N PRO A 206 9.76 51.50 24.21
CA PRO A 206 9.57 52.67 23.32
C PRO A 206 8.89 52.33 21.95
N VAL A 207 8.94 53.24 20.96
CA VAL A 207 8.44 53.08 19.58
C VAL A 207 9.52 53.45 18.53
N PRO A 208 9.79 52.63 17.50
CA PRO A 208 10.63 52.99 16.34
C PRO A 208 9.84 53.66 15.20
N THR A 209 10.47 54.54 14.43
CA THR A 209 9.84 55.33 13.35
C THR A 209 9.97 54.72 11.94
N PRO A 210 9.06 55.02 10.99
CA PRO A 210 9.04 54.43 9.65
C PRO A 210 9.81 55.25 8.59
N ARG A 211 10.51 54.58 7.65
CA ARG A 211 10.93 55.19 6.37
C ARG A 211 10.87 54.24 5.16
N LEU A 212 10.00 54.63 4.21
CA LEU A 212 10.14 54.59 2.75
C LEU A 212 10.48 53.26 2.03
N ARG A 213 9.53 52.82 1.18
CA ARG A 213 9.76 51.85 0.09
C ARG A 213 10.31 52.57 -1.16
N LYS A 214 11.04 51.84 -2.02
CA LYS A 214 11.21 52.21 -3.44
C LYS A 214 10.11 51.52 -4.28
N PRO A 215 9.64 52.12 -5.40
CA PRO A 215 8.69 51.49 -6.31
C PRO A 215 9.36 50.42 -7.20
N PRO A 216 8.60 49.46 -7.76
CA PRO A 216 9.11 48.51 -8.74
C PRO A 216 9.24 49.14 -10.15
N PRO A 217 10.14 48.64 -11.01
CA PRO A 217 10.14 48.98 -12.44
C PRO A 217 8.96 48.32 -13.17
N GLN A 218 8.51 48.96 -14.25
CA GLN A 218 7.46 48.45 -15.15
C GLN A 218 8.04 47.49 -16.22
N PRO A 219 7.21 46.62 -16.83
CA PRO A 219 7.64 45.71 -17.89
C PRO A 219 7.84 46.43 -19.23
N SER A 220 8.67 45.83 -20.10
CA SER A 220 8.73 46.13 -21.53
C SER A 220 8.28 44.89 -22.32
N GLU A 221 7.40 45.09 -23.29
CA GLU A 221 6.97 44.06 -24.25
C GLU A 221 8.04 43.86 -25.31
N ASP A 222 8.20 42.63 -25.85
CA ASP A 222 8.19 42.42 -27.32
C ASP A 222 8.22 40.92 -27.74
N ALA A 223 8.00 40.72 -29.05
CA ALA A 223 8.32 39.53 -29.87
C ALA A 223 7.59 38.18 -29.62
N LEU A 224 6.54 37.96 -30.42
CA LEU A 224 6.03 36.62 -30.80
C LEU A 224 6.88 36.01 -31.93
N ILE A 225 7.35 34.75 -31.78
CA ILE A 225 7.83 33.90 -32.89
C ILE A 225 7.35 32.45 -32.66
N VAL A 226 6.92 31.77 -33.73
CA VAL A 226 6.48 30.36 -33.77
C VAL A 226 7.47 29.50 -34.60
N PRO A 227 7.38 28.15 -34.65
CA PRO A 227 8.58 27.30 -34.61
C PRO A 227 9.19 26.98 -35.98
N ASP A 228 10.44 26.48 -35.95
CA ASP A 228 11.04 25.71 -37.03
C ASP A 228 11.83 24.50 -36.45
N SER A 229 12.11 23.50 -37.29
CA SER A 229 12.45 22.14 -36.87
C SER A 229 13.64 21.53 -37.62
N SER A 230 14.85 21.62 -37.05
CA SER A 230 15.99 20.79 -37.48
C SER A 230 17.09 20.62 -36.41
N THR A 231 17.31 19.36 -35.98
CA THR A 231 18.50 18.85 -35.22
C THR A 231 18.85 19.47 -33.84
N PRO A 232 19.64 18.78 -32.98
CA PRO A 232 19.72 17.33 -32.74
C PRO A 232 19.43 16.97 -31.25
N LEU A 233 19.43 15.68 -30.90
CA LEU A 233 19.23 15.22 -29.52
C LEU A 233 20.39 15.58 -28.58
N ILE A 234 20.16 16.51 -27.65
CA ILE A 234 21.08 16.83 -26.53
C ILE A 234 20.40 16.46 -25.20
N LYS A 235 21.04 15.60 -24.39
CA LYS A 235 20.56 15.21 -23.06
C LYS A 235 21.04 16.20 -21.99
N PRO A 236 20.15 16.89 -21.24
CA PRO A 236 20.55 17.67 -20.07
C PRO A 236 20.97 16.74 -18.90
N THR A 237 22.13 17.01 -18.30
CA THR A 237 22.64 16.24 -17.16
C THR A 237 21.96 16.62 -15.85
N ARG A 238 21.74 15.64 -14.96
CA ARG A 238 21.22 15.90 -13.60
C ARG A 238 22.25 16.68 -12.77
N LYS A 239 21.81 17.76 -12.11
CA LYS A 239 22.37 18.22 -10.83
C LYS A 239 21.26 18.27 -9.77
N ARG A 240 21.49 17.62 -8.63
CA ARG A 240 20.76 17.85 -7.37
C ARG A 240 21.56 18.88 -6.57
N ILE A 241 20.86 19.84 -5.96
CA ILE A 241 21.38 20.70 -4.87
C ILE A 241 20.28 20.70 -3.77
N PRO A 242 20.61 20.79 -2.46
CA PRO A 242 19.64 20.60 -1.38
C PRO A 242 18.55 21.68 -1.31
N GLY A 243 17.46 21.35 -0.60
CA GLY A 243 16.18 22.06 -0.67
C GLY A 243 15.15 21.14 -1.29
N GLU A 244 14.63 20.22 -0.49
CA GLU A 244 13.86 19.07 -0.97
C GLU A 244 12.53 19.53 -1.58
N LYS A 245 12.41 19.43 -2.90
CA LYS A 245 11.11 19.51 -3.58
C LYS A 245 10.25 18.36 -3.07
N VAL A 246 9.33 18.66 -2.16
CA VAL A 246 8.26 17.77 -1.70
C VAL A 246 7.66 17.09 -2.93
N LYS A 247 7.74 15.75 -2.96
CA LYS A 247 7.08 14.93 -3.98
C LYS A 247 5.58 14.92 -3.69
N PHE A 248 4.90 16.01 -4.05
CA PHE A 248 3.45 15.99 -4.14
C PHE A 248 3.06 14.88 -5.11
N TYR A 249 2.41 13.84 -4.60
CA TYR A 249 1.76 12.82 -5.42
C TYR A 249 0.81 13.55 -6.39
N THR A 250 0.79 13.13 -7.65
CA THR A 250 0.13 13.91 -8.71
C THR A 250 -1.41 13.88 -8.64
N HIS A 251 -1.96 13.08 -7.73
CA HIS A 251 -3.38 12.98 -7.42
C HIS A 251 -3.57 12.97 -5.90
N PRO A 252 -4.74 13.39 -5.39
CA PRO A 252 -5.15 13.13 -4.02
C PRO A 252 -5.28 11.64 -3.72
N LEU A 253 -5.60 11.37 -2.46
CA LEU A 253 -6.04 10.10 -1.87
C LEU A 253 -6.84 9.24 -2.87
N PRO A 254 -6.63 7.91 -2.93
CA PRO A 254 -7.14 7.04 -4.00
C PRO A 254 -8.59 7.31 -4.40
N HIS A 255 -9.47 7.45 -3.40
CA HIS A 255 -10.89 7.77 -3.49
C HIS A 255 -11.21 8.93 -4.45
N HIS A 256 -10.39 9.99 -4.51
CA HIS A 256 -10.65 11.14 -5.40
C HIS A 256 -10.69 10.74 -6.88
N ARG A 257 -9.80 9.85 -7.33
CA ARG A 257 -9.82 9.36 -8.73
C ARG A 257 -11.04 8.48 -9.00
N HIS A 258 -11.53 7.76 -7.98
CA HIS A 258 -12.74 6.95 -8.12
C HIS A 258 -13.99 7.83 -8.11
N LEU A 259 -14.01 8.94 -7.35
CA LEU A 259 -15.04 9.98 -7.43
C LEU A 259 -15.01 10.72 -8.78
N GLU A 260 -13.85 11.12 -9.30
CA GLU A 260 -13.69 11.67 -10.66
C GLU A 260 -14.20 10.69 -11.73
N ALA A 261 -14.03 9.39 -11.51
CA ALA A 261 -14.51 8.35 -12.43
C ALA A 261 -16.03 8.11 -12.32
N LEU A 262 -16.58 8.14 -11.09
CA LEU A 262 -17.99 7.94 -10.78
C LEU A 262 -18.87 9.13 -11.21
N VAL A 263 -18.39 10.37 -11.07
CA VAL A 263 -19.04 11.58 -11.62
C VAL A 263 -19.05 11.57 -13.15
N ALA A 264 -18.12 10.85 -13.78
CA ALA A 264 -18.11 10.58 -15.21
C ALA A 264 -18.85 9.28 -15.60
N SER A 265 -19.53 8.61 -14.65
CA SER A 265 -20.31 7.41 -14.90
C SER A 265 -21.69 7.76 -15.45
N GLN A 266 -22.01 7.16 -16.59
CA GLN A 266 -23.30 7.24 -17.28
C GLN A 266 -23.44 5.91 -18.05
N PRO A 267 -23.87 4.83 -17.39
CA PRO A 267 -23.92 3.50 -18.02
C PRO A 267 -24.87 3.46 -19.21
N ASN A 268 -24.56 2.61 -20.19
CA ASN A 268 -25.44 2.34 -21.32
C ASN A 268 -26.73 1.63 -20.85
N GLU A 269 -27.87 1.97 -21.46
CA GLU A 269 -29.20 1.44 -21.09
C GLU A 269 -29.27 -0.10 -21.11
N ALA A 270 -28.54 -0.76 -22.02
CA ALA A 270 -28.47 -2.22 -22.10
C ALA A 270 -27.92 -2.89 -20.83
N LEU A 271 -27.04 -2.20 -20.08
CA LEU A 271 -26.43 -2.74 -18.86
C LEU A 271 -27.34 -2.59 -17.63
N LEU A 272 -28.35 -1.71 -17.69
CA LEU A 272 -29.13 -1.30 -16.51
C LEU A 272 -29.96 -2.41 -15.84
N PRO A 273 -30.56 -3.39 -16.54
CA PRO A 273 -31.27 -4.50 -15.90
C PRO A 273 -30.37 -5.28 -14.92
N ALA A 274 -29.16 -5.64 -15.36
CA ALA A 274 -28.16 -6.32 -14.54
C ALA A 274 -27.64 -5.41 -13.42
N LEU A 275 -27.22 -4.18 -13.75
CA LEU A 275 -26.62 -3.26 -12.79
C LEU A 275 -27.58 -2.84 -11.67
N LEU A 276 -28.84 -2.57 -11.98
CA LEU A 276 -29.81 -2.05 -10.99
C LEU A 276 -30.54 -3.17 -10.24
N ARG A 277 -30.85 -4.29 -10.90
CA ARG A 277 -31.77 -5.32 -10.36
C ARG A 277 -31.25 -6.76 -10.41
N GLY A 278 -30.11 -7.01 -11.05
CA GLY A 278 -29.59 -8.38 -11.24
C GLY A 278 -30.35 -9.18 -12.30
N GLU A 279 -31.06 -8.50 -13.21
CA GLU A 279 -31.72 -9.14 -14.35
C GLU A 279 -30.69 -9.49 -15.42
N ALA A 280 -30.63 -10.75 -15.87
CA ALA A 280 -29.61 -11.23 -16.80
C ALA A 280 -29.70 -10.55 -18.18
N VAL A 281 -28.54 -10.08 -18.66
CA VAL A 281 -28.34 -9.56 -20.03
C VAL A 281 -27.05 -10.13 -20.62
N ASP A 282 -26.95 -10.23 -21.94
CA ASP A 282 -25.77 -10.78 -22.61
C ASP A 282 -24.54 -9.86 -22.42
N GLU A 283 -24.77 -8.56 -22.35
CA GLU A 283 -23.78 -7.48 -22.24
C GLU A 283 -23.05 -7.44 -20.88
N VAL A 284 -23.55 -8.11 -19.84
CA VAL A 284 -22.93 -8.15 -18.50
C VAL A 284 -22.67 -9.60 -18.13
N SER A 285 -21.40 -10.01 -18.15
CA SER A 285 -20.99 -11.40 -17.88
C SER A 285 -20.12 -11.50 -16.63
N VAL A 286 -20.42 -12.46 -15.76
CA VAL A 286 -19.61 -12.77 -14.57
C VAL A 286 -18.84 -14.07 -14.79
N ILE A 287 -17.57 -14.11 -14.38
CA ILE A 287 -16.70 -15.29 -14.41
C ILE A 287 -16.21 -15.55 -12.98
N GLN A 288 -16.93 -16.39 -12.26
CA GLN A 288 -16.53 -16.85 -10.93
C GLN A 288 -15.48 -17.95 -11.11
N GLY A 289 -14.27 -17.69 -10.62
CA GLY A 289 -13.08 -18.45 -10.97
C GLY A 289 -12.13 -18.67 -9.79
N PRO A 290 -12.30 -19.81 -9.09
CA PRO A 290 -11.42 -20.25 -8.01
C PRO A 290 -9.91 -20.35 -8.39
N PRO A 291 -9.00 -20.47 -7.41
CA PRO A 291 -7.55 -20.50 -7.62
C PRO A 291 -7.09 -21.51 -8.67
N GLY A 292 -6.26 -21.06 -9.61
CA GLY A 292 -5.70 -21.90 -10.67
C GLY A 292 -6.66 -22.27 -11.81
N THR A 293 -7.94 -21.84 -11.77
CA THR A 293 -8.94 -22.17 -12.81
C THR A 293 -8.77 -21.42 -14.12
N GLY A 294 -7.99 -20.33 -14.11
CA GLY A 294 -7.52 -19.67 -15.34
C GLY A 294 -8.29 -18.42 -15.76
N LYS A 295 -9.04 -17.75 -14.87
CA LYS A 295 -9.73 -16.45 -15.10
C LYS A 295 -9.08 -15.52 -16.13
N THR A 296 -7.83 -15.13 -15.91
CA THR A 296 -7.06 -14.26 -16.80
C THR A 296 -6.94 -14.84 -18.23
N SER A 297 -6.79 -16.15 -18.37
CA SER A 297 -6.79 -16.82 -19.69
C SER A 297 -8.17 -16.84 -20.33
N GLU A 298 -9.25 -16.93 -19.54
CA GLU A 298 -10.62 -16.90 -20.03
C GLU A 298 -11.01 -15.51 -20.55
N LEU A 299 -10.62 -14.44 -19.84
CA LEU A 299 -10.74 -13.07 -20.36
C LEU A 299 -10.03 -12.93 -21.72
N ILE A 300 -8.81 -13.46 -21.87
CA ILE A 300 -8.11 -13.42 -23.17
C ILE A 300 -8.76 -14.35 -24.22
N ARG A 301 -9.40 -15.46 -23.81
CA ARG A 301 -10.18 -16.33 -24.72
C ARG A 301 -11.38 -15.59 -25.30
N LEU A 302 -12.11 -14.83 -24.49
CA LEU A 302 -13.24 -14.00 -24.94
C LEU A 302 -12.77 -12.90 -25.91
N ILE A 303 -11.64 -12.23 -25.64
CA ILE A 303 -11.04 -11.24 -26.56
C ILE A 303 -10.69 -11.85 -27.93
N LYS A 304 -10.23 -13.10 -27.96
CA LYS A 304 -9.81 -13.81 -29.18
C LYS A 304 -10.98 -14.40 -29.98
N ASN A 305 -12.06 -14.81 -29.31
CA ASN A 305 -13.11 -15.65 -29.90
C ASN A 305 -14.51 -15.02 -29.97
N SER A 306 -14.82 -14.06 -29.09
CA SER A 306 -16.20 -13.60 -28.85
C SER A 306 -16.38 -12.08 -28.98
N ILE A 307 -15.37 -11.28 -28.63
CA ILE A 307 -15.42 -9.82 -28.74
C ILE A 307 -15.04 -9.39 -30.17
N GLU A 308 -15.79 -8.44 -30.73
CA GLU A 308 -15.58 -7.95 -32.09
C GLU A 308 -14.16 -7.40 -32.33
N ARG A 309 -13.62 -7.66 -33.52
CA ARG A 309 -12.25 -7.27 -33.91
C ARG A 309 -11.99 -5.76 -33.93
N ASN A 310 -13.03 -4.95 -34.01
CA ASN A 310 -12.89 -3.49 -34.04
C ASN A 310 -13.03 -2.86 -32.66
N SER A 311 -13.72 -3.53 -31.72
CA SER A 311 -14.05 -2.93 -30.43
C SER A 311 -12.83 -2.65 -29.57
N ARG A 312 -12.83 -1.45 -28.96
CA ARG A 312 -11.80 -1.03 -28.00
C ARG A 312 -12.09 -1.58 -26.60
N ILE A 313 -11.07 -2.18 -26.00
CA ILE A 313 -11.18 -2.97 -24.76
C ILE A 313 -10.34 -2.34 -23.66
N TYR A 314 -10.96 -2.02 -22.54
CA TYR A 314 -10.26 -1.66 -21.30
C TYR A 314 -10.12 -2.90 -20.43
N LEU A 315 -8.92 -3.47 -20.39
CA LEU A 315 -8.61 -4.70 -19.66
C LEU A 315 -7.88 -4.32 -18.35
N CYS A 316 -8.53 -4.47 -17.20
CA CYS A 316 -8.05 -3.84 -15.98
C CYS A 316 -8.12 -4.75 -14.74
N ALA A 317 -7.39 -4.35 -13.70
CA ALA A 317 -7.32 -5.03 -12.41
C ALA A 317 -7.17 -3.98 -11.29
N PRO A 318 -7.43 -4.32 -10.01
CA PRO A 318 -7.21 -3.40 -8.89
C PRO A 318 -5.72 -3.06 -8.69
N THR A 319 -4.80 -4.00 -8.94
CA THR A 319 -3.36 -3.85 -8.64
C THR A 319 -2.47 -3.63 -9.87
N ASN A 320 -1.33 -2.95 -9.70
CA ASN A 320 -0.33 -2.79 -10.78
C ASN A 320 0.20 -4.14 -11.28
N VAL A 321 0.28 -5.15 -10.39
CA VAL A 321 0.73 -6.51 -10.72
C VAL A 321 -0.33 -7.22 -11.57
N GLY A 322 -1.62 -7.13 -11.21
CA GLY A 322 -2.71 -7.67 -12.03
C GLY A 322 -2.72 -7.05 -13.44
N ALA A 323 -2.59 -5.73 -13.55
CA ALA A 323 -2.53 -5.04 -14.84
C ALA A 323 -1.33 -5.47 -15.71
N ALA A 324 -0.17 -5.68 -15.10
CA ALA A 324 1.03 -6.19 -15.79
C ALA A 324 0.92 -7.68 -16.17
N ASN A 325 0.25 -8.50 -15.34
CA ASN A 325 -0.02 -9.91 -15.62
C ASN A 325 -0.98 -10.06 -16.80
N LEU A 326 -2.08 -9.29 -16.83
CA LEU A 326 -3.02 -9.20 -17.95
C LEU A 326 -2.28 -8.86 -19.25
N TYR A 327 -1.49 -7.78 -19.25
CA TYR A 327 -0.69 -7.38 -20.41
C TYR A 327 0.30 -8.48 -20.84
N SER A 328 1.02 -9.09 -19.90
CA SER A 328 1.98 -10.16 -20.17
C SER A 328 1.29 -11.40 -20.74
N LYS A 329 0.03 -11.66 -20.37
CA LYS A 329 -0.79 -12.72 -20.96
C LYS A 329 -1.26 -12.36 -22.36
N CYS A 330 -1.70 -11.12 -22.62
CA CYS A 330 -1.98 -10.63 -23.98
C CYS A 330 -0.78 -10.85 -24.93
N VAL A 331 0.42 -10.46 -24.51
CA VAL A 331 1.66 -10.63 -25.29
C VAL A 331 1.94 -12.12 -25.57
N LYS A 332 1.86 -12.99 -24.55
CA LYS A 332 2.06 -14.44 -24.69
C LYS A 332 1.02 -15.12 -25.58
N GLU A 333 -0.20 -14.60 -25.62
CA GLU A 333 -1.34 -15.14 -26.37
C GLU A 333 -1.46 -14.62 -27.82
N GLY A 334 -0.48 -13.83 -28.29
CA GLY A 334 -0.42 -13.30 -29.65
C GLY A 334 -1.04 -11.92 -29.86
N LEU A 335 -1.58 -11.27 -28.81
CA LEU A 335 -2.22 -9.95 -28.87
C LEU A 335 -1.24 -8.79 -28.61
N GLY A 336 0.07 -9.04 -28.62
CA GLY A 336 1.09 -8.07 -28.19
C GLY A 336 1.19 -6.80 -29.04
N GLU A 337 0.76 -6.85 -30.31
CA GLU A 337 0.71 -5.67 -31.20
C GLU A 337 -0.56 -4.83 -30.97
N GLU A 338 -1.68 -5.49 -30.66
CA GLU A 338 -2.97 -4.86 -30.37
C GLU A 338 -3.07 -4.27 -28.95
N ALA A 339 -2.14 -4.61 -28.07
CA ALA A 339 -2.17 -4.28 -26.64
C ALA A 339 -1.14 -3.21 -26.21
N SER A 340 -1.47 -2.43 -25.18
CA SER A 340 -0.53 -1.58 -24.43
C SER A 340 -0.68 -1.72 -22.92
N LEU A 341 0.39 -1.41 -22.16
CA LEU A 341 0.38 -1.29 -20.70
C LEU A 341 0.47 0.17 -20.29
N THR A 342 -0.62 0.72 -19.74
CA THR A 342 -0.70 2.09 -19.23
C THR A 342 -0.42 2.10 -17.72
N LEU A 343 0.86 2.08 -17.36
CA LEU A 343 1.36 2.31 -16.00
C LEU A 343 2.46 3.38 -16.00
N ALA A 344 2.67 4.04 -14.86
CA ALA A 344 3.85 4.89 -14.68
C ALA A 344 5.13 4.01 -14.64
N PRO A 345 6.27 4.44 -15.21
CA PRO A 345 7.47 3.59 -15.28
C PRO A 345 8.03 3.13 -13.94
N ASP A 346 7.76 3.84 -12.85
CA ASP A 346 8.10 3.48 -11.47
C ASP A 346 7.07 2.57 -10.78
N ARG A 347 6.01 2.19 -11.49
CA ARG A 347 4.93 1.27 -11.06
C ARG A 347 4.83 -0.01 -11.90
N VAL A 348 5.57 -0.10 -13.01
CA VAL A 348 5.69 -1.33 -13.80
C VAL A 348 6.48 -2.37 -12.98
N PRO A 349 5.94 -3.58 -12.72
CA PRO A 349 6.66 -4.61 -11.98
C PRO A 349 7.97 -5.02 -12.67
N VAL A 350 9.01 -5.26 -11.88
CA VAL A 350 10.34 -5.67 -12.36
C VAL A 350 10.23 -6.94 -13.20
N GLY A 351 10.85 -6.94 -14.38
CA GLY A 351 10.79 -8.06 -15.33
C GLY A 351 9.63 -8.01 -16.34
N THR A 352 8.68 -7.08 -16.20
CA THR A 352 7.60 -6.91 -17.20
C THR A 352 8.17 -6.41 -18.53
N ILE A 353 8.05 -7.21 -19.59
CA ILE A 353 8.41 -6.81 -20.96
C ILE A 353 7.26 -5.98 -21.52
N VAL A 354 7.50 -4.69 -21.80
CA VAL A 354 6.49 -3.77 -22.35
C VAL A 354 6.81 -3.46 -23.81
N LEU A 355 5.97 -3.92 -24.73
CA LEU A 355 6.10 -3.65 -26.17
C LEU A 355 5.47 -2.30 -26.56
N SER A 356 4.49 -1.84 -25.77
CA SER A 356 3.74 -0.61 -26.02
C SER A 356 3.14 -0.02 -24.74
N ASN A 357 3.17 1.31 -24.63
CA ASN A 357 2.47 2.11 -23.62
C ASN A 357 1.47 3.10 -24.27
N ASP A 358 1.15 2.88 -25.55
CA ASP A 358 0.30 3.74 -26.39
C ASP A 358 -1.19 3.56 -26.01
N PRO A 359 -1.88 4.60 -25.50
CA PRO A 359 -3.27 4.48 -25.06
C PRO A 359 -4.28 4.48 -26.22
N SER A 360 -3.85 4.60 -27.48
CA SER A 360 -4.71 4.50 -28.67
C SER A 360 -4.93 3.07 -29.16
N ARG A 361 -4.15 2.10 -28.65
CA ARG A 361 -4.27 0.66 -28.98
C ARG A 361 -5.67 0.10 -28.73
N ARG A 362 -6.01 -1.01 -29.40
CA ARG A 362 -7.32 -1.68 -29.25
C ARG A 362 -7.52 -2.19 -27.83
N ILE A 363 -6.51 -2.84 -27.25
CA ILE A 363 -6.54 -3.38 -25.89
C ILE A 363 -5.64 -2.53 -24.99
N VAL A 364 -6.21 -1.89 -23.97
CA VAL A 364 -5.43 -1.08 -23.02
C VAL A 364 -5.45 -1.73 -21.64
N CYS A 365 -4.29 -2.19 -21.20
CA CYS A 365 -4.08 -2.81 -19.90
C CYS A 365 -3.69 -1.75 -18.85
N ALA A 366 -4.43 -1.63 -17.73
CA ALA A 366 -4.13 -0.66 -16.67
C ALA A 366 -4.74 -1.05 -15.31
N THR A 367 -4.42 -0.29 -14.24
CA THR A 367 -5.20 -0.36 -13.01
C THR A 367 -6.57 0.30 -13.20
N ILE A 368 -7.63 -0.21 -12.56
CA ILE A 368 -9.00 0.37 -12.58
C ILE A 368 -8.96 1.89 -12.35
N SER A 369 -8.23 2.33 -11.31
CA SER A 369 -7.98 3.72 -10.93
C SER A 369 -7.31 4.61 -11.98
N SER A 370 -6.95 4.07 -13.15
CA SER A 370 -6.42 4.82 -14.29
C SER A 370 -7.51 5.34 -15.24
N ARG A 371 -8.78 4.91 -15.13
CA ARG A 371 -9.90 5.36 -16.00
C ARG A 371 -10.15 6.88 -15.97
N ALA A 372 -10.01 7.51 -14.80
CA ALA A 372 -10.01 8.97 -14.63
C ALA A 372 -8.59 9.59 -14.68
N GLY A 373 -7.55 8.77 -14.80
CA GLY A 373 -6.17 9.25 -14.91
C GLY A 373 -5.91 10.01 -16.22
N PRO A 374 -4.93 10.92 -16.26
CA PRO A 374 -4.73 11.88 -17.36
C PRO A 374 -4.29 11.25 -18.70
N VAL A 375 -4.12 9.92 -18.76
CA VAL A 375 -3.80 9.17 -19.98
C VAL A 375 -5.05 8.53 -20.60
N LEU A 376 -6.04 8.15 -19.76
CA LEU A 376 -7.23 7.39 -20.17
C LEU A 376 -8.55 8.15 -19.95
N SER A 377 -8.52 9.33 -19.31
CA SER A 377 -9.71 10.16 -19.12
C SER A 377 -10.39 10.53 -20.44
N SER A 378 -9.62 10.81 -21.49
CA SER A 378 -10.11 11.08 -22.86
C SER A 378 -10.29 9.83 -23.73
N GLN A 379 -9.95 8.63 -23.25
CA GLN A 379 -10.06 7.40 -24.03
C GLN A 379 -11.47 6.79 -23.93
N LYS A 380 -11.95 6.28 -25.06
CA LYS A 380 -13.20 5.53 -25.19
C LYS A 380 -12.93 4.05 -25.37
N PHE A 381 -13.73 3.22 -24.71
CA PHE A 381 -13.70 1.76 -24.76
C PHE A 381 -15.14 1.24 -24.77
N GLU A 382 -15.45 0.34 -25.70
CA GLU A 382 -16.77 -0.29 -25.82
C GLU A 382 -16.92 -1.44 -24.82
N VAL A 383 -15.84 -2.19 -24.60
CA VAL A 383 -15.83 -3.31 -23.65
C VAL A 383 -14.94 -2.98 -22.46
N VAL A 384 -15.48 -3.14 -21.25
CA VAL A 384 -14.73 -3.12 -20.00
C VAL A 384 -14.57 -4.56 -19.51
N MET A 385 -13.34 -4.97 -19.23
CA MET A 385 -13.02 -6.28 -18.69
C MET A 385 -12.20 -6.12 -17.41
N VAL A 386 -12.61 -6.77 -16.33
CA VAL A 386 -12.01 -6.63 -15.00
C VAL A 386 -11.57 -7.99 -14.48
N ASP A 387 -10.28 -8.14 -14.13
CA ASP A 387 -9.74 -9.32 -13.44
C ASP A 387 -9.51 -9.04 -11.95
N GLU A 388 -9.65 -10.08 -11.12
CA GLU A 388 -9.81 -10.00 -9.66
C GLU A 388 -10.88 -8.97 -9.23
N ALA A 389 -12.00 -8.90 -9.98
CA ALA A 389 -13.12 -7.98 -9.75
C ALA A 389 -13.84 -8.18 -8.39
N ALA A 390 -13.71 -9.36 -7.78
CA ALA A 390 -14.16 -9.62 -6.41
C ALA A 390 -13.36 -8.82 -5.34
N GLN A 391 -12.13 -8.41 -5.66
CA GLN A 391 -11.29 -7.56 -4.80
C GLN A 391 -11.54 -6.05 -5.02
N CYS A 392 -12.63 -5.69 -5.71
CA CYS A 392 -12.95 -4.32 -6.08
C CYS A 392 -14.22 -3.85 -5.38
N MET A 393 -14.20 -2.66 -4.75
CA MET A 393 -15.41 -2.04 -4.23
C MET A 393 -16.41 -1.87 -5.38
N GLU A 394 -17.70 -2.10 -5.13
CA GLU A 394 -18.73 -1.89 -6.15
C GLU A 394 -18.64 -0.49 -6.80
N ALA A 395 -18.40 0.55 -6.00
CA ALA A 395 -18.24 1.94 -6.46
C ALA A 395 -17.12 2.12 -7.51
N TRP A 396 -16.08 1.29 -7.49
CA TRP A 396 -15.01 1.34 -8.49
C TRP A 396 -15.45 0.81 -9.85
N ILE A 397 -16.35 -0.18 -9.87
CA ILE A 397 -16.91 -0.74 -11.11
C ILE A 397 -17.88 0.25 -11.74
N TRP A 398 -18.75 0.89 -10.97
CA TRP A 398 -19.61 1.98 -11.46
C TRP A 398 -18.79 3.11 -12.13
N GLY A 399 -17.63 3.48 -11.56
CA GLY A 399 -16.70 4.46 -12.17
C GLY A 399 -16.06 4.04 -13.50
N LEU A 400 -16.27 2.82 -14.00
CA LEU A 400 -15.81 2.40 -15.33
C LEU A 400 -16.82 2.69 -16.45
N LEU A 401 -18.10 2.76 -16.09
CA LEU A 401 -19.27 2.70 -16.97
C LEU A 401 -19.60 4.07 -17.57
N ARG A 402 -19.07 4.35 -18.76
CA ARG A 402 -19.39 5.55 -19.55
C ARG A 402 -20.38 5.22 -20.66
N PRO A 403 -20.97 6.21 -21.36
CA PRO A 403 -22.00 5.94 -22.38
C PRO A 403 -21.49 5.08 -23.55
N GLU A 404 -20.18 5.12 -23.81
CA GLU A 404 -19.56 4.27 -24.83
C GLU A 404 -19.47 2.78 -24.45
N VAL A 405 -19.60 2.42 -23.16
CA VAL A 405 -19.42 1.05 -22.68
C VAL A 405 -20.69 0.25 -22.95
N SER A 406 -20.64 -0.63 -23.95
CA SER A 406 -21.72 -1.54 -24.34
C SER A 406 -21.59 -2.94 -23.74
N ALA A 407 -20.44 -3.30 -23.15
CA ALA A 407 -20.28 -4.58 -22.45
C ALA A 407 -19.34 -4.52 -21.23
N LEU A 408 -19.67 -5.30 -20.21
CA LEU A 408 -18.91 -5.45 -18.96
C LEU A 408 -18.66 -6.94 -18.67
N VAL A 409 -17.39 -7.34 -18.59
CA VAL A 409 -16.99 -8.69 -18.15
C VAL A 409 -16.22 -8.61 -16.84
N MET A 410 -16.68 -9.31 -15.81
CA MET A 410 -16.05 -9.34 -14.48
C MET A 410 -15.58 -10.75 -14.13
N ALA A 411 -14.26 -10.95 -14.03
CA ALA A 411 -13.67 -12.18 -13.52
C ALA A 411 -13.13 -11.97 -12.10
N GLY A 412 -13.43 -12.89 -11.18
CA GLY A 412 -13.00 -12.80 -9.79
C GLY A 412 -13.28 -14.06 -9.00
N ASP A 413 -13.09 -14.01 -7.69
CA ASP A 413 -13.47 -15.11 -6.80
C ASP A 413 -14.03 -14.54 -5.50
N ILE A 414 -15.34 -14.66 -5.28
CA ILE A 414 -16.01 -14.16 -4.06
C ILE A 414 -15.62 -14.93 -2.79
N HIS A 415 -14.93 -16.07 -2.91
CA HIS A 415 -14.38 -16.83 -1.78
C HIS A 415 -12.92 -16.47 -1.47
N GLN A 416 -12.31 -15.54 -2.21
CA GLN A 416 -11.03 -14.90 -1.88
C GLN A 416 -11.27 -13.49 -1.31
N LEU A 417 -10.18 -12.77 -1.01
CA LEU A 417 -10.22 -11.46 -0.35
C LEU A 417 -11.11 -10.42 -1.09
N PRO A 418 -11.97 -9.70 -0.35
CA PRO A 418 -12.83 -8.64 -0.89
C PRO A 418 -12.02 -7.35 -1.11
N ALA A 419 -12.71 -6.23 -1.35
CA ALA A 419 -12.05 -4.92 -1.34
C ALA A 419 -11.51 -4.56 0.06
N CYS A 420 -10.37 -3.87 0.09
CA CYS A 420 -9.81 -3.34 1.33
C CYS A 420 -10.50 -2.01 1.70
N VAL A 421 -11.12 -1.97 2.87
CA VAL A 421 -11.89 -0.84 3.42
C VAL A 421 -11.60 -0.68 4.92
N SER A 422 -12.11 0.40 5.51
CA SER A 422 -12.15 0.64 6.96
C SER A 422 -12.97 -0.42 7.72
N ASP A 423 -12.71 -0.59 9.02
CA ASP A 423 -13.47 -1.55 9.86
C ASP A 423 -14.96 -1.19 9.92
N SER A 424 -15.27 0.11 10.03
CA SER A 424 -16.62 0.69 9.89
C SER A 424 -17.24 0.40 8.52
N GLY A 425 -16.44 0.49 7.45
CA GLY A 425 -16.83 0.08 6.10
C GLY A 425 -17.21 -1.40 5.95
N VAL A 426 -16.60 -2.30 6.73
CA VAL A 426 -16.97 -3.73 6.77
C VAL A 426 -18.33 -3.95 7.44
N GLU A 427 -18.71 -3.10 8.41
CA GLU A 427 -20.06 -3.11 8.98
C GLU A 427 -21.10 -2.59 7.96
N LEU A 428 -20.74 -1.59 7.16
CA LEU A 428 -21.60 -0.92 6.17
C LEU A 428 -21.64 -1.57 4.77
N LYS A 429 -20.90 -2.65 4.56
CA LYS A 429 -20.81 -3.37 3.26
C LYS A 429 -20.16 -2.60 2.13
N HIS A 430 -19.14 -1.81 2.47
CA HIS A 430 -18.23 -1.16 1.53
C HIS A 430 -17.21 -2.13 0.92
N GLU A 431 -16.91 -3.26 1.58
CA GLU A 431 -16.02 -4.31 1.05
C GLU A 431 -16.65 -5.09 -0.12
N ARG A 432 -17.99 -5.06 -0.21
CA ARG A 432 -18.80 -5.85 -1.15
C ARG A 432 -18.47 -5.49 -2.59
N SER A 433 -18.19 -6.53 -3.39
CA SER A 433 -17.96 -6.38 -4.83
C SER A 433 -19.27 -6.41 -5.63
N MET A 434 -19.24 -5.87 -6.86
CA MET A 434 -20.38 -6.01 -7.77
C MET A 434 -20.65 -7.49 -8.13
N MET A 435 -19.62 -8.33 -8.20
CA MET A 435 -19.77 -9.79 -8.37
C MET A 435 -20.55 -10.43 -7.22
N GLU A 436 -20.21 -10.09 -5.98
CA GLU A 436 -20.86 -10.60 -4.77
C GLU A 436 -22.33 -10.15 -4.68
N ARG A 437 -22.63 -8.89 -5.08
CA ARG A 437 -24.02 -8.43 -5.20
C ARG A 437 -24.80 -9.19 -6.26
N LEU A 438 -24.25 -9.36 -7.47
CA LEU A 438 -24.90 -10.12 -8.53
C LEU A 438 -25.11 -11.60 -8.13
N ALA A 439 -24.14 -12.21 -7.45
CA ALA A 439 -24.30 -13.54 -6.88
C ALA A 439 -25.43 -13.60 -5.83
N SER A 440 -25.56 -12.59 -4.96
CA SER A 440 -26.66 -12.50 -3.99
C SER A 440 -28.05 -12.33 -4.63
N LEU A 441 -28.08 -11.84 -5.88
CA LEU A 441 -29.30 -11.72 -6.70
C LEU A 441 -29.53 -12.93 -7.61
N SER A 442 -28.69 -13.98 -7.52
CA SER A 442 -28.74 -15.18 -8.37
C SER A 442 -28.56 -14.90 -9.87
N TYR A 443 -27.67 -13.95 -10.22
CA TYR A 443 -27.44 -13.49 -11.59
C TYR A 443 -27.07 -14.62 -12.57
N GLU A 444 -27.96 -14.90 -13.54
CA GLU A 444 -27.86 -16.11 -14.38
C GLU A 444 -26.69 -16.10 -15.38
N ASN A 445 -26.23 -14.94 -15.86
CA ASN A 445 -25.07 -14.83 -16.75
C ASN A 445 -23.74 -14.88 -15.97
N THR A 446 -23.59 -15.96 -15.19
CA THR A 446 -22.42 -16.28 -14.35
C THR A 446 -21.81 -17.60 -14.79
N THR A 447 -20.55 -17.57 -15.24
CA THR A 447 -19.77 -18.73 -15.65
C THR A 447 -18.87 -19.21 -14.51
N GLU A 448 -19.11 -20.43 -14.02
CA GLU A 448 -18.33 -21.11 -12.98
C GLU A 448 -17.16 -21.91 -13.56
N LEU A 449 -15.92 -21.53 -13.26
CA LEU A 449 -14.73 -22.24 -13.72
C LEU A 449 -14.34 -23.35 -12.73
N THR A 450 -14.62 -24.62 -13.07
CA THR A 450 -14.43 -25.77 -12.14
C THR A 450 -13.13 -26.58 -12.35
N VAL A 451 -12.26 -26.22 -13.29
CA VAL A 451 -11.05 -27.02 -13.65
C VAL A 451 -9.78 -26.25 -13.30
N GLN A 452 -9.10 -26.62 -12.21
CA GLN A 452 -7.93 -25.92 -11.68
C GLN A 452 -6.60 -26.54 -12.19
N ASN A 453 -5.64 -25.69 -12.54
CA ASN A 453 -4.37 -26.06 -13.16
C ASN A 453 -3.13 -25.64 -12.32
N ARG A 454 -3.30 -25.30 -11.03
CA ARG A 454 -2.24 -24.80 -10.15
C ARG A 454 -1.73 -25.87 -9.17
N MET A 455 -2.64 -26.43 -8.38
CA MET A 455 -2.36 -27.17 -7.15
C MET A 455 -2.31 -28.67 -7.39
N CYS A 456 -1.45 -29.38 -6.67
CA CYS A 456 -1.44 -30.84 -6.62
C CYS A 456 -2.70 -31.41 -5.91
N PRO A 457 -2.98 -32.73 -5.98
CA PRO A 457 -4.16 -33.33 -5.37
C PRO A 457 -4.27 -33.08 -3.86
N GLU A 458 -3.16 -33.21 -3.10
CA GLU A 458 -3.15 -33.01 -1.65
C GLU A 458 -3.46 -31.57 -1.25
N ILE A 459 -2.87 -30.59 -1.97
CA ILE A 459 -3.10 -29.16 -1.73
C ILE A 459 -4.53 -28.76 -2.12
N LEU A 460 -5.09 -29.38 -3.17
CA LEU A 460 -6.46 -29.11 -3.60
C LEU A 460 -7.51 -29.59 -2.58
N GLU A 461 -7.25 -30.71 -1.90
CA GLU A 461 -8.28 -31.48 -1.19
C GLU A 461 -9.02 -30.65 -0.13
N PHE A 462 -8.30 -30.02 0.80
CA PHE A 462 -8.92 -29.24 1.87
C PHE A 462 -9.61 -27.97 1.35
N PRO A 463 -8.98 -27.07 0.56
CA PRO A 463 -9.65 -25.87 0.07
C PRO A 463 -10.87 -26.17 -0.79
N ASN A 464 -10.83 -27.24 -1.60
CA ASN A 464 -11.98 -27.66 -2.41
C ASN A 464 -13.17 -28.07 -1.53
N ALA A 465 -12.94 -28.90 -0.51
CA ALA A 465 -13.96 -29.34 0.42
C ALA A 465 -14.45 -28.23 1.37
N ALA A 466 -13.57 -27.30 1.77
CA ALA A 466 -13.87 -26.26 2.75
C ALA A 466 -14.57 -25.03 2.15
N PHE A 467 -14.22 -24.62 0.92
CA PHE A 467 -14.66 -23.34 0.34
C PHE A 467 -15.39 -23.46 -0.99
N TYR A 468 -15.23 -24.57 -1.72
CA TYR A 468 -15.77 -24.76 -3.07
C TYR A 468 -16.68 -25.99 -3.23
N ASN A 469 -17.23 -26.49 -2.12
CA ASN A 469 -18.20 -27.61 -2.06
C ASN A 469 -17.75 -28.90 -2.78
N GLY A 470 -16.43 -29.13 -2.90
CA GLY A 470 -15.86 -30.28 -3.63
C GLY A 470 -15.97 -30.19 -5.16
N THR A 471 -16.39 -29.06 -5.72
CA THR A 471 -16.68 -28.91 -7.16
C THR A 471 -15.45 -28.86 -8.05
N LEU A 472 -14.27 -28.49 -7.51
CA LEU A 472 -13.04 -28.32 -8.29
C LEU A 472 -12.44 -29.65 -8.73
N LYS A 473 -11.95 -29.67 -9.97
CA LYS A 473 -11.35 -30.81 -10.64
C LYS A 473 -9.92 -30.48 -11.07
N LEU A 474 -9.04 -31.48 -11.05
CA LEU A 474 -7.68 -31.36 -11.57
C LEU A 474 -7.71 -31.17 -13.10
N GLY A 475 -7.08 -30.10 -13.57
CA GLY A 475 -6.86 -29.80 -14.99
C GLY A 475 -5.55 -30.40 -15.51
N PRO A 476 -5.38 -30.46 -16.84
CA PRO A 476 -4.25 -31.16 -17.48
C PRO A 476 -2.88 -30.54 -17.23
N ASN A 477 -2.79 -29.31 -16.69
CA ASN A 477 -1.54 -28.65 -16.34
C ASN A 477 -1.30 -28.56 -14.82
N ALA A 478 -2.20 -29.10 -14.00
CA ALA A 478 -1.94 -29.25 -12.57
C ALA A 478 -0.81 -30.27 -12.34
N PRO A 479 0.09 -30.06 -11.36
CA PRO A 479 1.04 -31.08 -10.99
C PRO A 479 0.29 -32.28 -10.39
N THR A 480 0.71 -33.50 -10.72
CA THR A 480 0.20 -34.73 -10.07
C THR A 480 1.00 -35.10 -8.83
N ASP A 481 2.15 -34.43 -8.64
CA ASP A 481 3.11 -34.60 -7.56
C ASP A 481 3.10 -33.40 -6.59
N GLY A 482 3.42 -33.64 -5.32
CA GLY A 482 3.44 -32.62 -4.27
C GLY A 482 2.91 -33.14 -2.93
N THR A 483 3.06 -32.37 -1.85
CA THR A 483 2.54 -32.73 -0.51
C THR A 483 1.86 -31.57 0.22
N PHE A 484 0.96 -31.90 1.15
CA PHE A 484 0.40 -30.98 2.14
C PHE A 484 0.79 -31.40 3.57
N GLU A 485 1.56 -30.56 4.26
CA GLU A 485 2.10 -30.83 5.59
C GLU A 485 1.61 -29.80 6.62
N VAL A 486 1.29 -30.26 7.84
CA VAL A 486 1.12 -29.41 9.02
C VAL A 486 2.27 -29.70 9.98
N VAL A 487 2.92 -28.66 10.51
CA VAL A 487 4.02 -28.77 11.48
C VAL A 487 3.62 -28.06 12.76
N ALA A 488 3.32 -28.84 13.80
CA ALA A 488 3.03 -28.32 15.12
C ALA A 488 4.31 -27.88 15.85
N VAL A 489 4.29 -26.72 16.49
CA VAL A 489 5.38 -26.22 17.35
C VAL A 489 4.87 -25.78 18.72
N GLU A 490 5.73 -25.89 19.74
CA GLU A 490 5.49 -25.31 21.08
C GLU A 490 5.83 -23.81 21.10
N GLY A 491 5.29 -23.08 20.14
CA GLY A 491 5.37 -21.62 20.06
C GLY A 491 4.34 -20.93 20.95
N THR A 492 4.61 -19.69 21.32
CA THR A 492 3.69 -18.84 22.07
C THR A 492 3.60 -17.50 21.37
N GLU A 493 2.39 -16.98 21.22
CA GLU A 493 2.15 -15.70 20.59
C GLU A 493 2.63 -14.53 21.47
N GLU A 494 3.24 -13.52 20.85
CA GLU A 494 3.67 -12.28 21.49
C GLU A 494 2.98 -11.08 20.83
N GLU A 495 2.41 -10.21 21.65
CA GLU A 495 1.92 -8.90 21.21
C GLU A 495 3.10 -7.99 20.78
N ASN A 496 2.92 -7.28 19.67
CA ASN A 496 3.86 -6.30 19.14
C ASN A 496 3.06 -5.11 18.58
N GLY A 497 2.66 -4.20 19.47
CA GLY A 497 1.72 -3.13 19.19
C GLY A 497 0.29 -3.69 19.06
N THR A 498 -0.41 -3.29 18.01
CA THR A 498 -1.77 -3.73 17.64
C THR A 498 -1.80 -5.10 16.92
N SER A 499 -0.69 -5.86 16.94
CA SER A 499 -0.49 -7.04 16.09
C SER A 499 0.41 -8.09 16.77
N TYR A 500 0.63 -9.26 16.13
CA TYR A 500 1.22 -10.45 16.76
C TYR A 500 2.48 -10.97 16.04
N GLN A 501 3.35 -11.63 16.79
CA GLN A 501 4.53 -12.39 16.31
C GLN A 501 4.72 -13.68 17.12
N ASN A 502 5.57 -14.59 16.66
CA ASN A 502 5.89 -15.83 17.36
C ASN A 502 7.31 -16.30 17.00
N LYS A 503 8.23 -16.27 17.98
CA LYS A 503 9.66 -16.53 17.77
C LYS A 503 9.98 -17.99 17.49
N THR A 504 9.41 -18.91 18.27
CA THR A 504 9.61 -20.36 18.08
C THR A 504 9.14 -20.79 16.68
N GLU A 505 7.98 -20.29 16.26
CA GLU A 505 7.44 -20.58 14.94
C GLU A 505 8.28 -19.94 13.82
N ALA A 506 8.76 -18.70 13.99
CA ALA A 506 9.62 -18.05 12.99
C ALA A 506 10.92 -18.82 12.72
N ILE A 507 11.56 -19.36 13.78
CA ILE A 507 12.77 -20.19 13.67
C ILE A 507 12.48 -21.46 12.86
N GLU A 508 11.37 -22.15 13.15
CA GLU A 508 11.00 -23.38 12.46
C GLU A 508 10.57 -23.15 11.01
N VAL A 509 9.81 -22.08 10.75
CA VAL A 509 9.44 -21.63 9.40
C VAL A 509 10.68 -21.36 8.54
N VAL A 510 11.69 -20.68 9.08
CA VAL A 510 12.96 -20.43 8.37
C VAL A 510 13.76 -21.72 8.17
N ARG A 511 13.79 -22.62 9.16
CA ARG A 511 14.43 -23.95 9.05
C ARG A 511 13.83 -24.77 7.90
N ILE A 512 12.50 -24.83 7.82
CA ILE A 512 11.75 -25.54 6.78
C ILE A 512 11.95 -24.86 5.41
N ALA A 513 11.78 -23.55 5.34
CA ALA A 513 11.90 -22.81 4.09
C ALA A 513 13.31 -22.94 3.48
N ASN A 514 14.37 -22.89 4.31
CA ASN A 514 15.74 -23.12 3.85
C ASN A 514 15.94 -24.55 3.32
N GLN A 515 15.41 -25.59 3.99
CA GLN A 515 15.47 -26.97 3.50
C GLN A 515 14.69 -27.21 2.20
N LEU A 516 13.62 -26.44 1.96
CA LEU A 516 12.92 -26.43 0.67
C LEU A 516 13.72 -25.66 -0.39
N ALA A 517 14.37 -24.55 -0.03
CA ALA A 517 15.19 -23.75 -0.94
C ALA A 517 16.48 -24.48 -1.36
N GLU A 518 17.06 -25.34 -0.52
CA GLU A 518 18.15 -26.24 -0.88
C GLU A 518 17.75 -27.28 -1.93
N LYS A 519 16.49 -27.77 -1.88
CA LYS A 519 15.96 -28.79 -2.81
C LYS A 519 15.42 -28.20 -4.12
N LEU A 520 14.76 -27.04 -4.04
CA LEU A 520 13.98 -26.46 -5.13
C LEU A 520 14.59 -25.16 -5.72
N GLY A 521 15.56 -24.55 -5.02
CA GLY A 521 16.05 -23.20 -5.30
C GLY A 521 15.20 -22.12 -4.61
N ALA A 522 15.86 -21.11 -4.01
CA ALA A 522 15.21 -20.10 -3.18
C ALA A 522 14.12 -19.27 -3.88
N SER A 523 14.19 -19.11 -5.22
CA SER A 523 13.13 -18.44 -6.00
C SER A 523 11.82 -19.22 -6.05
N ASN A 524 11.88 -20.54 -5.86
CA ASN A 524 10.75 -21.45 -5.98
C ASN A 524 10.05 -21.71 -4.63
N VAL A 525 10.48 -20.99 -3.58
CA VAL A 525 9.91 -21.02 -2.24
C VAL A 525 9.42 -19.61 -1.87
N THR A 526 8.33 -19.51 -1.13
CA THR A 526 7.90 -18.25 -0.49
C THR A 526 7.33 -18.52 0.89
N ILE A 527 7.66 -17.65 1.84
CA ILE A 527 7.08 -17.67 3.18
C ILE A 527 5.91 -16.68 3.21
N ILE A 528 4.74 -17.12 3.66
CA ILE A 528 3.58 -16.26 3.91
C ILE A 528 3.17 -16.30 5.38
N THR A 529 2.66 -15.17 5.88
CA THR A 529 2.23 -15.04 7.28
C THR A 529 1.12 -13.98 7.38
N PRO A 530 0.21 -14.04 8.38
CA PRO A 530 -0.86 -13.05 8.51
C PRO A 530 -0.38 -11.69 9.02
N TYR A 531 0.73 -11.65 9.77
CA TYR A 531 1.08 -10.47 10.58
C TYR A 531 2.39 -9.80 10.15
N ALA A 532 2.35 -8.47 9.97
CA ALA A 532 3.52 -7.67 9.61
C ALA A 532 4.68 -7.71 10.63
N PRO A 533 4.46 -7.80 11.96
CA PRO A 533 5.53 -8.12 12.91
C PRO A 533 6.24 -9.45 12.59
N GLN A 534 5.51 -10.51 12.26
CA GLN A 534 6.08 -11.80 11.89
C GLN A 534 6.90 -11.69 10.59
N CYS A 535 6.44 -10.94 9.57
CA CYS A 535 7.26 -10.65 8.38
C CYS A 535 8.61 -10.02 8.77
N ARG A 536 8.62 -9.03 9.67
CA ARG A 536 9.86 -8.37 10.13
C ARG A 536 10.78 -9.32 10.90
N LEU A 537 10.20 -10.23 11.69
CA LEU A 537 10.94 -11.24 12.43
C LEU A 537 11.60 -12.27 11.48
N LEU A 538 10.82 -12.83 10.54
CA LEU A 538 11.31 -13.76 9.51
C LEU A 538 12.41 -13.13 8.64
N LEU A 539 12.30 -11.83 8.30
CA LEU A 539 13.33 -11.10 7.56
C LEU A 539 14.64 -10.92 8.36
N ALA A 540 14.58 -10.86 9.70
CA ALA A 540 15.77 -10.75 10.55
C ALA A 540 16.60 -12.05 10.58
N GLU A 541 15.96 -13.21 10.38
CA GLU A 541 16.60 -14.54 10.32
C GLU A 541 17.22 -14.89 8.96
N ARG A 542 17.06 -14.02 7.94
CA ARG A 542 17.85 -13.98 6.68
C ARG A 542 17.91 -15.29 5.86
N SER A 543 16.76 -15.89 5.55
CA SER A 543 16.67 -17.01 4.59
C SER A 543 17.09 -16.65 3.14
N GLY A 544 16.96 -15.40 2.73
CA GLY A 544 17.09 -15.00 1.31
C GLY A 544 15.89 -15.41 0.44
N ILE A 545 14.84 -15.94 1.06
CA ILE A 545 13.57 -16.36 0.45
C ILE A 545 12.58 -15.19 0.53
N GLU A 546 11.66 -15.08 -0.43
CA GLU A 546 10.60 -14.06 -0.36
C GLU A 546 9.69 -14.27 0.86
N ILE A 547 9.35 -13.18 1.54
CA ILE A 547 8.48 -13.15 2.73
C ILE A 547 7.38 -12.12 2.51
N HIS A 548 6.13 -12.54 2.65
CA HIS A 548 4.94 -11.72 2.35
C HIS A 548 3.86 -11.86 3.42
N THR A 549 3.03 -10.82 3.59
CA THR A 549 1.72 -11.03 4.24
C THR A 549 0.79 -11.78 3.28
N VAL A 550 -0.13 -12.60 3.79
CA VAL A 550 -1.13 -13.33 2.98
C VAL A 550 -1.84 -12.40 2.01
N ASP A 551 -2.38 -11.28 2.49
CA ASP A 551 -3.08 -10.28 1.68
C ASP A 551 -2.18 -9.67 0.59
N SER A 552 -0.88 -9.47 0.86
CA SER A 552 0.10 -8.96 -0.13
C SER A 552 0.50 -9.99 -1.20
N PHE A 553 0.14 -11.27 -1.03
CA PHE A 553 0.47 -12.36 -1.95
C PHE A 553 -0.73 -12.86 -2.77
N GLN A 554 -1.88 -12.18 -2.71
CA GLN A 554 -3.00 -12.41 -3.63
C GLN A 554 -2.56 -12.20 -5.09
N GLY A 555 -3.17 -12.93 -6.02
CA GLY A 555 -2.76 -12.96 -7.44
C GLY A 555 -1.40 -13.61 -7.74
N ARG A 556 -0.58 -13.93 -6.72
CA ARG A 556 0.69 -14.66 -6.86
C ARG A 556 0.53 -16.16 -6.57
N GLU A 557 1.55 -16.93 -6.94
CA GLU A 557 1.73 -18.36 -6.68
C GLU A 557 3.23 -18.71 -6.66
N ASN A 558 3.61 -19.85 -6.08
CA ASN A 558 4.96 -20.42 -6.19
C ASN A 558 4.95 -21.96 -6.11
N GLU A 559 6.05 -22.64 -6.47
CA GLU A 559 6.14 -24.11 -6.37
C GLU A 559 5.92 -24.59 -4.93
N ALA A 560 6.62 -23.96 -3.97
CA ALA A 560 6.54 -24.24 -2.55
C ALA A 560 6.13 -23.01 -1.73
N ILE A 561 5.23 -23.20 -0.76
CA ILE A 561 4.82 -22.17 0.20
C ILE A 561 4.99 -22.71 1.63
N VAL A 562 5.60 -21.90 2.49
CA VAL A 562 5.61 -22.14 3.94
C VAL A 562 4.71 -21.10 4.59
N LEU A 563 3.64 -21.55 5.26
CA LEU A 563 2.70 -20.69 5.96
C LEU A 563 3.02 -20.67 7.46
N SER A 564 3.26 -19.48 8.02
CA SER A 564 3.35 -19.24 9.47
C SER A 564 1.97 -18.81 9.99
N CYS A 565 1.32 -19.61 10.86
CA CYS A 565 0.03 -19.28 11.45
C CYS A 565 0.11 -18.24 12.59
N VAL A 566 1.26 -18.13 13.26
CA VAL A 566 1.63 -17.24 14.37
C VAL A 566 0.89 -17.46 15.68
N ARG A 567 -0.44 -17.61 15.62
CA ARG A 567 -1.31 -17.77 16.77
C ARG A 567 -1.08 -19.11 17.46
N ASP A 568 -1.25 -19.16 18.78
CA ASP A 568 -1.20 -20.40 19.56
C ASP A 568 -2.57 -20.85 20.11
N GLY A 569 -3.62 -20.11 19.73
CA GLY A 569 -5.01 -20.38 20.10
C GLY A 569 -5.47 -19.71 21.39
N SER A 570 -4.54 -19.29 22.27
CA SER A 570 -4.86 -18.78 23.62
C SER A 570 -5.71 -17.50 23.59
N SER A 571 -5.42 -16.56 22.70
CA SER A 571 -6.25 -15.36 22.44
C SER A 571 -7.09 -15.50 21.16
N GLY A 572 -7.54 -16.72 20.85
CA GLY A 572 -8.32 -17.06 19.66
C GLY A 572 -7.52 -17.10 18.36
N VAL A 573 -8.22 -17.26 17.23
CA VAL A 573 -7.60 -17.48 15.90
C VAL A 573 -7.22 -16.19 15.16
N GLY A 574 -7.69 -15.03 15.63
CA GLY A 574 -7.36 -13.72 15.07
C GLY A 574 -7.67 -13.59 13.58
N PHE A 575 -6.63 -13.35 12.78
CA PHE A 575 -6.70 -13.18 11.33
C PHE A 575 -7.38 -14.36 10.60
N TRP A 576 -7.30 -15.55 11.17
CA TRP A 576 -7.86 -16.78 10.60
C TRP A 576 -9.36 -16.99 10.88
N SER A 577 -10.06 -15.96 11.34
CA SER A 577 -11.53 -15.96 11.42
C SER A 577 -12.21 -15.67 10.07
N ASP A 578 -11.50 -15.02 9.12
CA ASP A 578 -11.98 -14.83 7.76
C ASP A 578 -11.53 -15.99 6.87
N ASP A 579 -12.46 -16.88 6.54
CA ASP A 579 -12.20 -18.03 5.67
C ASP A 579 -11.70 -17.59 4.28
N ARG A 580 -11.98 -16.38 3.80
CA ARG A 580 -11.43 -15.86 2.52
C ARG A 580 -9.92 -15.64 2.59
N ARG A 581 -9.39 -15.25 3.75
CA ARG A 581 -7.95 -15.15 4.01
C ARG A 581 -7.29 -16.53 4.05
N LEU A 582 -7.98 -17.51 4.62
CA LEU A 582 -7.52 -18.90 4.62
C LEU A 582 -7.54 -19.49 3.19
N THR A 583 -8.60 -19.24 2.42
CA THR A 583 -8.69 -19.59 0.99
C THR A 583 -7.53 -19.01 0.19
N VAL A 584 -7.21 -17.72 0.36
CA VAL A 584 -6.03 -17.13 -0.28
C VAL A 584 -4.76 -17.87 0.16
N ALA A 585 -4.49 -17.99 1.46
CA ALA A 585 -3.25 -18.58 1.98
C ALA A 585 -2.99 -20.02 1.47
N LEU A 586 -3.98 -20.90 1.56
CA LEU A 586 -3.81 -22.33 1.23
C LEU A 586 -3.63 -22.59 -0.28
N THR A 587 -4.07 -21.68 -1.13
CA THR A 587 -4.15 -21.89 -2.59
C THR A 587 -3.04 -21.19 -3.37
N ARG A 588 -1.93 -20.82 -2.70
CA ARG A 588 -0.76 -20.17 -3.30
C ARG A 588 0.31 -21.15 -3.83
N ALA A 589 0.35 -22.37 -3.28
CA ALA A 589 1.33 -23.37 -3.68
C ALA A 589 0.92 -24.11 -4.96
N ARG A 590 1.92 -24.65 -5.67
CA ARG A 590 1.69 -25.63 -6.75
C ARG A 590 1.93 -27.06 -6.27
N ARG A 591 3.08 -27.32 -5.63
CA ARG A 591 3.52 -28.66 -5.22
C ARG A 591 3.66 -28.84 -3.71
N GLN A 592 4.25 -27.89 -2.99
CA GLN A 592 4.50 -28.04 -1.55
C GLN A 592 3.74 -26.96 -0.78
N MET A 593 2.90 -27.38 0.17
CA MET A 593 2.36 -26.50 1.21
C MET A 593 2.76 -27.06 2.57
N THR A 594 3.52 -26.28 3.35
CA THR A 594 3.84 -26.63 4.74
C THR A 594 3.31 -25.55 5.67
N VAL A 595 2.31 -25.89 6.49
CA VAL A 595 1.64 -25.01 7.45
C VAL A 595 2.26 -25.18 8.84
N VAL A 596 3.03 -24.21 9.31
CA VAL A 596 3.63 -24.21 10.65
C VAL A 596 2.67 -23.51 11.62
N VAL A 597 2.30 -24.21 12.68
CA VAL A 597 1.25 -23.80 13.61
C VAL A 597 1.67 -24.02 15.07
N SER A 598 1.47 -23.00 15.89
CA SER A 598 1.75 -23.11 17.32
C SER A 598 0.59 -23.77 18.08
N LYS A 599 0.90 -24.77 18.91
CA LYS A 599 -0.02 -25.47 19.84
C LYS A 599 -1.42 -25.77 19.25
N PRO A 600 -1.56 -26.46 18.10
CA PRO A 600 -2.85 -26.64 17.42
C PRO A 600 -3.94 -27.31 18.29
N ASP A 601 -3.57 -28.10 19.30
CA ASP A 601 -4.49 -28.69 20.28
C ASP A 601 -5.14 -27.69 21.26
N GLN A 602 -4.66 -26.45 21.32
CA GLN A 602 -5.20 -25.37 22.16
C GLN A 602 -6.09 -24.40 21.36
N TRP A 603 -6.24 -24.58 20.05
CA TRP A 603 -7.06 -23.72 19.20
C TRP A 603 -8.56 -23.98 19.43
N PRO A 604 -9.41 -22.94 19.39
CA PRO A 604 -10.85 -23.11 19.58
C PRO A 604 -11.48 -23.93 18.45
N GLY A 605 -12.29 -24.92 18.82
CA GLY A 605 -13.01 -25.78 17.87
C GLY A 605 -14.06 -25.02 17.05
N GLY A 606 -14.53 -25.66 15.97
CA GLY A 606 -15.64 -25.18 15.14
C GLY A 606 -15.25 -24.29 13.95
N CYS A 607 -14.15 -23.54 14.02
CA CYS A 607 -13.66 -22.73 12.89
C CYS A 607 -12.84 -23.56 11.86
N THR A 608 -12.76 -23.08 10.62
CA THR A 608 -12.16 -23.83 9.50
C THR A 608 -10.65 -24.00 9.63
N ILE A 609 -9.92 -23.01 10.16
CA ILE A 609 -8.49 -23.16 10.46
C ILE A 609 -8.21 -24.26 11.49
N SER A 610 -9.01 -24.37 12.55
CA SER A 610 -8.87 -25.46 13.53
C SER A 610 -9.14 -26.82 12.89
N ARG A 611 -10.15 -26.93 12.00
CA ARG A 611 -10.40 -28.14 11.21
C ARG A 611 -9.24 -28.51 10.28
N LEU A 612 -8.43 -27.55 9.83
CA LEU A 612 -7.21 -27.81 9.06
C LEU A 612 -6.08 -28.33 9.95
N VAL A 613 -5.72 -27.57 10.99
CA VAL A 613 -4.48 -27.84 11.75
C VAL A 613 -4.58 -29.05 12.67
N THR A 614 -5.81 -29.48 13.01
CA THR A 614 -6.07 -30.74 13.72
C THR A 614 -6.29 -31.94 12.78
N ARG A 615 -6.34 -31.74 11.44
CA ARG A 615 -6.71 -32.79 10.47
C ARG A 615 -5.77 -33.98 10.43
N GLN A 616 -4.50 -33.80 10.84
CA GLN A 616 -3.50 -34.87 10.90
C GLN A 616 -3.66 -35.83 12.11
N LYS A 617 -4.83 -35.84 12.78
CA LYS A 617 -5.20 -36.79 13.84
C LYS A 617 -6.39 -37.68 13.45
N VAL A 618 -6.23 -38.46 12.39
CA VAL A 618 -7.08 -39.62 12.03
C VAL A 618 -6.19 -40.77 11.57
#